data_AF-A0A1Y4RU26-F1
#
_entry.id   AF-A0A1Y4RU26-F1
#
_cell.length_a   1.000
_cell.length_b   1.000
_cell.length_c   1.000
_cell.angle_alpha   90.00
_cell.angle_beta   90.00
_cell.angle_gamma   90.00
#
_symmetry.space_group_name_H-M   'P 1'
#
loop_
_entity.id
_entity.type
_entity.pdbx_description
1 polymer ?
#
loop_
_entity_poly.entity_id
_entity_poly.type
_entity_poly.pdbx_seq_one_letter_code
_entity_poly.pdbx_strand_id
1 'polypeptide(L)'
;MEKLTLSNPITINGKKVKTLTYDTGAITVGMFAEAEALKLRATTHKAGGSAGATELDYSMHLYLAMMAITAVNPDIDIADLERISGPDVMELVRIGRNFTTTRSGAPSEQNDSESSSETTPEPSTSQSESSDGNA
;
A
#
# COMPACT_ATOMS: atom_id res chain seq x y z
N MET A 1 9.11 -11.98 -3.24
CA MET A 1 8.40 -12.33 -4.49
C MET A 1 7.03 -12.89 -4.17
N GLU A 2 5.99 -12.16 -4.53
CA GLU A 2 4.58 -12.54 -4.43
C GLU A 2 4.06 -12.98 -5.81
N LYS A 3 2.76 -13.34 -5.91
CA LYS A 3 2.12 -13.79 -7.15
C LYS A 3 0.85 -12.99 -7.46
N LEU A 4 0.75 -12.52 -8.69
CA LEU A 4 -0.48 -11.99 -9.29
C LEU A 4 -1.08 -13.07 -10.19
N THR A 5 -2.34 -13.46 -9.97
CA THR A 5 -3.07 -14.36 -10.87
C THR A 5 -4.12 -13.56 -11.62
N LEU A 6 -3.96 -13.48 -12.93
CA LEU A 6 -4.84 -12.76 -13.85
C LEU A 6 -6.14 -13.55 -14.07
N SER A 7 -7.26 -12.84 -14.02
CA SER A 7 -8.56 -13.31 -14.49
C SER A 7 -8.56 -13.46 -16.01
N ASN A 8 -7.90 -12.53 -16.70
CA ASN A 8 -7.74 -12.45 -18.16
C ASN A 8 -6.27 -12.72 -18.55
N PRO A 9 -5.90 -13.96 -18.93
CA PRO A 9 -4.53 -14.29 -19.31
C PRO A 9 -4.04 -13.51 -20.53
N ILE A 10 -2.87 -12.90 -20.43
CA ILE A 10 -2.18 -12.19 -21.52
C ILE A 10 -1.26 -13.14 -22.29
N THR A 11 -0.92 -12.80 -23.54
CA THR A 11 0.07 -13.58 -24.33
C THR A 11 1.45 -12.94 -24.21
N ILE A 12 2.45 -13.65 -23.71
CA ILE A 12 3.86 -13.18 -23.67
C ILE A 12 4.69 -14.18 -24.47
N ASN A 13 5.50 -13.71 -25.42
CA ASN A 13 6.35 -14.55 -26.28
C ASN A 13 5.60 -15.77 -26.86
N GLY A 14 4.38 -15.55 -27.35
CA GLY A 14 3.49 -16.57 -27.93
C GLY A 14 2.78 -17.50 -26.93
N LYS A 15 3.05 -17.39 -25.62
CA LYS A 15 2.47 -18.24 -24.55
C LYS A 15 1.40 -17.49 -23.77
N LYS A 16 0.28 -18.14 -23.44
CA LYS A 16 -0.70 -17.57 -22.50
C LYS A 16 -0.15 -17.62 -21.07
N VAL A 17 0.02 -16.45 -20.46
CA VAL A 17 0.47 -16.25 -19.09
C VAL A 17 -0.72 -15.86 -18.23
N LYS A 18 -1.04 -16.70 -17.24
CA LYS A 18 -2.11 -16.46 -16.25
C LYS A 18 -1.57 -16.01 -14.89
N THR A 19 -0.32 -16.31 -14.57
CA THR A 19 0.29 -15.95 -13.29
C THR A 19 1.60 -15.23 -13.54
N LEU A 20 1.76 -14.09 -12.89
CA LEU A 20 2.97 -13.26 -12.86
C LEU A 20 3.53 -13.27 -11.44
N THR A 21 4.84 -13.12 -11.30
CA THR A 21 5.48 -12.81 -10.01
C THR A 21 5.75 -11.31 -9.92
N TYR A 22 5.80 -10.77 -8.70
CA TYR A 22 6.23 -9.40 -8.46
C TYR A 22 7.03 -9.29 -7.16
N ASP A 23 7.85 -8.25 -7.05
CA ASP A 23 8.50 -7.86 -5.82
C ASP A 23 8.61 -6.34 -5.74
N THR A 24 7.82 -5.70 -4.88
CA THR A 24 7.85 -4.24 -4.70
C THR A 24 9.14 -3.77 -4.02
N GLY A 25 9.82 -4.66 -3.27
CA GLY A 25 11.14 -4.39 -2.69
C GLY A 25 12.28 -4.40 -3.71
N ALA A 26 12.05 -4.91 -4.92
CA ALA A 26 13.02 -4.89 -6.02
C ALA A 26 12.97 -3.60 -6.87
N ILE A 27 12.02 -2.70 -6.62
CA ILE A 27 11.93 -1.41 -7.33
C ILE A 27 13.12 -0.53 -6.90
N THR A 28 14.00 -0.22 -7.85
CA THR A 28 15.11 0.72 -7.65
C THR A 28 14.69 2.17 -7.91
N VAL A 29 15.52 3.14 -7.50
CA VAL A 29 15.31 4.57 -7.80
C VAL A 29 15.16 4.84 -9.30
N GLY A 30 15.94 4.15 -10.15
CA GLY A 30 15.83 4.28 -11.61
C GLY A 30 14.50 3.75 -12.14
N MET A 31 14.00 2.64 -11.58
CA MET A 31 12.69 2.09 -11.94
C MET A 31 11.54 2.97 -11.47
N PHE A 32 11.65 3.61 -10.30
CA PHE A 32 10.68 4.60 -9.85
C PHE A 32 10.60 5.80 -10.82
N ALA A 33 11.76 6.34 -11.24
CA ALA A 33 11.80 7.45 -12.19
C ALA A 33 11.26 7.04 -13.58
N GLU A 34 11.57 5.83 -14.05
CA GLU A 34 10.98 5.30 -15.30
C GLU A 34 9.46 5.15 -15.17
N ALA A 35 8.94 4.64 -14.04
CA ALA A 35 7.48 4.55 -13.82
C ALA A 35 6.79 5.92 -13.94
N GLU A 36 7.40 7.00 -13.45
CA GLU A 36 6.89 8.35 -13.62
C GLU A 36 6.96 8.83 -15.08
N ALA A 37 8.05 8.55 -15.79
CA ALA A 37 8.19 8.89 -17.22
C ALA A 37 7.17 8.13 -18.10
N LEU A 38 6.96 6.84 -17.85
CA LEU A 38 5.94 6.00 -18.47
C LEU A 38 4.54 6.57 -18.21
N LYS A 39 4.23 6.87 -16.94
CA LYS A 39 2.98 7.51 -16.51
C LYS A 39 2.70 8.78 -17.30
N LEU A 40 3.63 9.74 -17.28
CA LEU A 40 3.48 11.03 -17.96
C LEU A 40 3.25 10.83 -19.46
N ARG A 41 4.01 9.94 -20.12
CA ARG A 41 3.82 9.61 -21.55
C ARG A 41 2.41 9.06 -21.83
N ALA A 42 1.86 8.24 -20.94
CA ALA A 42 0.56 7.61 -21.10
C ALA A 42 -0.65 8.54 -20.81
N THR A 43 -0.46 9.59 -20.00
CA THR A 43 -1.53 10.50 -19.55
C THR A 43 -1.52 11.90 -20.17
N THR A 44 -0.38 12.39 -20.67
CA THR A 44 -0.21 13.78 -21.16
C THR A 44 -1.29 14.22 -22.15
N HIS A 45 -1.66 13.36 -23.11
CA HIS A 45 -2.68 13.68 -24.13
C HIS A 45 -4.13 13.45 -23.68
N LYS A 46 -4.37 12.97 -22.45
CA LYS A 46 -5.70 12.59 -21.93
C LYS A 46 -6.23 13.56 -20.87
N ALA A 47 -5.62 14.76 -20.76
CA ALA A 47 -5.81 15.69 -19.64
C ALA A 47 -5.54 15.07 -18.24
N GLY A 48 -4.84 13.93 -18.19
CA GLY A 48 -4.50 13.23 -16.95
C GLY A 48 -3.29 13.88 -16.29
N GLY A 49 -3.54 14.93 -15.51
CA GLY A 49 -2.54 15.51 -14.62
C GLY A 49 -2.09 14.50 -13.56
N SER A 50 -0.85 14.65 -13.07
CA SER A 50 -0.39 13.94 -11.89
C SER A 50 -1.28 14.28 -10.70
N ALA A 51 -1.62 13.31 -9.85
CA ALA A 51 -2.26 13.62 -8.59
C ALA A 51 -1.30 14.46 -7.71
N GLY A 52 -1.85 15.34 -6.87
CA GLY A 52 -1.05 16.20 -5.98
C GLY A 52 -0.28 15.46 -4.88
N ALA A 53 -0.58 14.17 -4.68
CA ALA A 53 0.14 13.28 -3.79
C ALA A 53 0.28 11.90 -4.45
N THR A 54 1.47 11.30 -4.37
CA THR A 54 1.80 10.02 -5.02
C THR A 54 0.88 8.88 -4.61
N GLU A 55 0.49 8.84 -3.33
CA GLU A 55 -0.43 7.87 -2.73
C GLU A 55 -1.89 7.96 -3.23
N LEU A 56 -2.22 9.01 -4.00
CA LEU A 56 -3.51 9.15 -4.72
C LEU A 56 -3.36 8.99 -6.24
N ASP A 57 -2.14 8.81 -6.76
CA ASP A 57 -1.89 8.70 -8.19
C ASP A 57 -2.04 7.23 -8.66
N TYR A 58 -3.28 6.84 -8.98
CA TYR A 58 -3.56 5.50 -9.51
C TYR A 58 -2.79 5.19 -10.81
N SER A 59 -2.45 6.19 -11.62
CA SER A 59 -1.65 5.99 -12.82
C SER A 59 -0.18 5.72 -12.50
N MET A 60 0.37 6.35 -11.46
CA MET A 60 1.68 6.01 -10.91
C MET A 60 1.69 4.61 -10.31
N HIS A 61 0.65 4.22 -9.55
CA HIS A 61 0.53 2.89 -8.98
C HIS A 61 0.54 1.78 -10.06
N LEU A 62 -0.13 1.98 -11.20
CA LEU A 62 -0.05 1.03 -12.31
C LEU A 62 1.39 0.79 -12.76
N TYR A 63 2.14 1.86 -13.06
CA TYR A 63 3.52 1.72 -13.54
C TYR A 63 4.49 1.24 -12.46
N LEU A 64 4.27 1.56 -11.18
CA LEU A 64 5.01 0.97 -10.05
C LEU A 64 4.79 -0.54 -9.94
N ALA A 65 3.57 -1.03 -10.12
CA ALA A 65 3.30 -2.47 -10.14
C ALA A 65 3.95 -3.16 -11.35
N MET A 66 3.97 -2.50 -12.52
CA MET A 66 4.69 -3.00 -13.68
C MET A 66 6.20 -3.08 -13.43
N MET A 67 6.80 -2.08 -12.76
CA MET A 67 8.19 -2.15 -12.30
C MET A 67 8.43 -3.32 -11.34
N ALA A 68 7.54 -3.56 -10.37
CA ALA A 68 7.65 -4.70 -9.44
C ALA A 68 7.62 -6.06 -10.16
N ILE A 69 6.93 -6.16 -11.30
CA ILE A 69 6.88 -7.38 -12.11
C ILE A 69 8.15 -7.52 -12.96
N THR A 70 8.52 -6.49 -13.73
CA THR A 70 9.70 -6.55 -14.61
C THR A 70 11.02 -6.68 -13.85
N ALA A 71 11.11 -6.14 -12.62
CA ALA A 71 12.27 -6.29 -11.74
C ALA A 71 12.66 -7.75 -11.45
N VAL A 72 11.68 -8.67 -11.50
CA VAL A 72 11.88 -10.10 -11.18
C VAL A 72 11.50 -11.04 -12.33
N ASN A 73 11.20 -10.50 -13.51
CA ASN A 73 10.88 -11.25 -14.73
C ASN A 73 11.61 -10.64 -15.94
N PRO A 74 12.87 -11.00 -16.21
CA PRO A 74 13.68 -10.36 -17.26
C PRO A 74 13.18 -10.61 -18.69
N ASP A 75 12.33 -11.64 -18.89
CA ASP A 75 11.73 -11.98 -20.19
C ASP A 75 10.40 -11.24 -20.46
N ILE A 76 10.00 -10.30 -19.59
CA ILE A 76 8.74 -9.54 -19.65
C ILE A 76 9.06 -8.04 -19.70
N ASP A 77 8.45 -7.32 -20.64
CA ASP A 77 8.56 -5.86 -20.74
C ASP A 77 7.27 -5.11 -20.35
N ILE A 78 7.27 -3.78 -20.50
CA ILE A 78 6.10 -2.95 -20.19
C ILE A 78 4.99 -3.12 -21.23
N ALA A 79 5.32 -3.30 -22.51
CA ALA A 79 4.35 -3.53 -23.57
C ALA A 79 3.64 -4.90 -23.42
N ASP A 80 4.25 -5.86 -22.74
CA ASP A 80 3.59 -7.08 -22.29
C ASP A 80 2.50 -6.81 -21.25
N LEU A 81 2.82 -5.97 -20.24
CA LEU A 81 1.96 -5.70 -19.10
C LEU A 81 0.85 -4.67 -19.40
N GLU A 82 1.05 -3.75 -20.33
CA GLU A 82 0.02 -2.82 -20.82
C GLU A 82 -1.16 -3.53 -21.52
N ARG A 83 -1.05 -4.85 -21.77
CA ARG A 83 -2.13 -5.70 -22.31
C ARG A 83 -2.99 -6.35 -21.24
N ILE A 84 -2.70 -6.14 -19.95
CA ILE A 84 -3.56 -6.53 -18.82
C ILE A 84 -4.87 -5.71 -18.88
N SER A 85 -6.01 -6.36 -18.62
CA SER A 85 -7.32 -5.78 -18.90
C SER A 85 -8.41 -6.22 -17.92
N GLY A 86 -9.47 -5.41 -17.80
CA GLY A 86 -10.59 -5.67 -16.90
C GLY A 86 -10.19 -5.53 -15.42
N PRO A 87 -10.76 -6.35 -14.52
CA PRO A 87 -10.51 -6.26 -13.08
C PRO A 87 -9.03 -6.38 -12.68
N ASP A 88 -8.22 -7.09 -13.47
CA ASP A 88 -6.79 -7.30 -13.21
C ASP A 88 -5.98 -5.98 -13.20
N VAL A 89 -6.49 -4.93 -13.85
CA VAL A 89 -5.90 -3.57 -13.78
C VAL A 89 -5.95 -3.03 -12.34
N MET A 90 -7.00 -3.32 -11.58
CA MET A 90 -7.12 -2.88 -10.18
C MET A 90 -6.21 -3.68 -9.24
N GLU A 91 -5.85 -4.92 -9.58
CA GLU A 91 -4.83 -5.66 -8.86
C GLU A 91 -3.43 -5.04 -9.04
N LEU A 92 -3.11 -4.53 -10.25
CA LEU A 92 -1.90 -3.72 -10.44
C LEU A 92 -1.95 -2.44 -9.58
N VAL A 93 -3.06 -1.69 -9.57
CA VAL A 93 -3.21 -0.52 -8.69
C VAL A 93 -2.97 -0.88 -7.22
N ARG A 94 -3.50 -2.02 -6.76
CA ARG A 94 -3.29 -2.51 -5.38
C ARG A 94 -1.82 -2.79 -5.09
N ILE A 95 -1.12 -3.48 -5.99
CA ILE A 95 0.32 -3.80 -5.85
C ILE A 95 1.16 -2.51 -5.79
N GLY A 96 0.91 -1.56 -6.70
CA GLY A 96 1.64 -0.30 -6.76
C GLY A 96 1.36 0.63 -5.58
N ARG A 97 0.12 0.65 -5.09
CA ARG A 97 -0.22 1.39 -3.86
C ARG A 97 0.47 0.80 -2.63
N ASN A 98 0.65 -0.53 -2.56
CA ASN A 98 1.40 -1.12 -1.46
C ASN A 98 2.86 -0.61 -1.42
N PHE A 99 3.49 -0.30 -2.55
CA PHE A 99 4.82 0.34 -2.54
C PHE A 99 4.81 1.74 -1.87
N THR A 100 3.74 2.52 -2.03
CA THR A 100 3.65 3.89 -1.48
C THR A 100 3.16 3.91 -0.02
N THR A 101 2.36 2.92 0.40
CA THR A 101 1.76 2.88 1.75
C THR A 101 2.46 1.95 2.74
N THR A 102 3.24 0.97 2.29
CA THR A 102 3.84 -0.03 3.18
C THR A 102 5.17 0.44 3.77
N ARG A 103 5.15 0.79 5.06
CA ARG A 103 6.37 0.79 5.88
C ARG A 103 6.97 -0.62 5.82
N SER A 104 8.24 -0.75 5.40
CA SER A 104 8.93 -2.04 5.28
C SER A 104 8.69 -2.90 6.52
N GLY A 105 8.28 -4.15 6.30
CA GLY A 105 7.77 -5.06 7.33
C GLY A 105 8.80 -5.57 8.33
N ALA A 106 9.39 -4.68 9.11
CA ALA A 106 9.61 -5.01 10.52
C ALA A 106 8.22 -5.07 11.16
N PRO A 107 7.85 -6.16 11.86
CA PRO A 107 6.72 -6.09 12.76
C PRO A 107 7.05 -5.02 13.80
N SER A 108 6.30 -3.91 13.81
CA SER A 108 6.25 -3.14 15.03
C SER A 108 5.60 -4.06 16.05
N GLU A 109 6.35 -4.48 17.06
CA GLU A 109 5.75 -4.99 18.28
C GLU A 109 4.79 -3.89 18.76
N GLN A 110 3.50 -4.11 18.53
CA GLN A 110 2.48 -3.40 19.29
C GLN A 110 2.69 -3.88 20.72
N ASN A 111 3.40 -3.07 21.49
CA ASN A 111 3.41 -3.20 22.93
C ASN A 111 1.98 -2.89 23.39
N ASP A 112 1.15 -3.93 23.47
CA ASP A 112 -0.17 -3.89 24.09
C ASP A 112 0.05 -3.58 25.57
N SER A 113 0.22 -2.29 25.86
CA SER A 113 0.32 -1.73 27.20
C SER A 113 -1.08 -1.62 27.81
N GLU A 114 -1.84 -2.72 27.76
CA GLU A 114 -3.07 -2.91 28.52
C GLU A 114 -2.71 -3.17 29.99
N SER A 115 -2.23 -2.12 30.65
CA SER A 115 -2.23 -2.01 32.11
C SER A 115 -3.12 -0.84 32.53
N SER A 116 -4.41 -0.96 32.18
CA SER A 116 -5.46 -0.16 32.82
C SER A 116 -5.51 -0.56 34.29
N SER A 117 -4.75 0.15 35.12
CA SER A 117 -4.78 -0.02 36.58
C SER A 117 -6.08 0.60 37.10
N GLU A 118 -7.13 -0.21 37.15
CA GLU A 118 -8.39 0.10 37.81
C GLU A 118 -8.11 0.48 39.27
N THR A 119 -8.15 1.78 39.55
CA THR A 119 -7.82 2.31 40.87
C THR A 119 -9.12 2.50 41.64
N THR A 120 -9.58 1.45 42.32
CA THR A 120 -10.72 1.52 43.23
C THR A 120 -10.38 2.42 44.42
N PRO A 121 -11.08 3.55 44.64
CA PRO A 121 -10.87 4.34 45.84
C PRO A 121 -11.57 3.68 47.03
N GLU A 122 -10.85 3.44 48.12
CA GLU A 122 -11.46 2.97 49.37
C GLU A 122 -12.41 4.03 49.97
N PRO A 123 -13.60 3.65 50.47
CA PRO A 123 -14.51 4.57 51.13
C PRO A 123 -14.00 4.88 52.55
N SER A 124 -13.27 5.98 52.70
CA SER A 124 -12.89 6.52 54.02
C SER A 124 -14.12 6.96 54.81
N THR A 125 -14.62 6.05 55.65
CA THR A 125 -15.63 6.35 56.66
C THR A 125 -14.96 7.06 57.84
N SER A 126 -15.48 8.20 58.27
CA SER A 126 -15.21 8.76 59.58
C SER A 126 -16.43 9.53 60.09
N GLN A 127 -16.93 9.14 61.26
CA GLN A 127 -18.12 9.67 61.92
C GLN A 127 -17.75 10.78 62.93
N SER A 128 -18.59 11.84 62.98
CA SER A 128 -18.92 12.67 64.17
C SER A 128 -17.72 13.39 64.88
N GLU A 129 -17.79 14.40 65.76
CA GLU A 129 -18.77 15.22 66.53
C GLU A 129 -18.11 16.62 66.75
N SER A 130 -18.71 17.71 67.28
CA SER A 130 -20.08 18.27 67.42
C SER A 130 -19.97 19.73 67.93
N SER A 131 -21.05 20.53 67.92
CA SER A 131 -21.15 21.92 68.49
C SER A 131 -20.28 23.04 67.83
N ASP A 132 -20.57 24.36 67.90
CA ASP A 132 -21.67 25.15 68.49
C ASP A 132 -21.74 26.57 67.85
N GLY A 133 -22.85 27.30 68.05
CA GLY A 133 -22.80 28.76 68.34
C GLY A 133 -22.76 29.83 67.23
N ASN A 134 -23.96 30.21 66.74
CA ASN A 134 -24.53 31.58 66.73
C ASN A 134 -23.73 32.83 66.22
N ALA A 135 -24.24 33.47 65.16
CA ALA A 135 -24.31 34.94 65.00
C ALA A 135 -25.47 35.33 64.05
#